data_AF-A0A9J5ZJ48-F1
#
_entry.id   AF-A0A9J5ZJ48-F1
#
_cell.length_a   1.000
_cell.length_b   1.000
_cell.length_c   1.000
_cell.angle_alpha   90.00
_cell.angle_beta   90.00
_cell.angle_gamma   90.00
#
_symmetry.space_group_name_H-M   'P 1'
#
loop_
_entity.id
_entity.type
_entity.pdbx_description
1 polymer ?
#
loop_
_entity_poly.entity_id
_entity_poly.type
_entity_poly.pdbx_seq_one_letter_code
_entity_poly.pdbx_strand_id
1 'polypeptide(L)'
;MEESEQKEPNKRPISQFQDLPFDPTEDSTFPKEKLPKNEEISNVNGDDDNDTIKLVESFQQQGNKIAEEGKYREALGKWESALLLMPDRAILHEQKAQILLEFGETWKALQAATHMF
;
A
#
# COMPACT_ATOMS: atom_id res chain seq x y z
N MET A 1 46.63 -7.18 30.64
CA MET A 1 45.54 -8.10 30.30
C MET A 1 44.38 -7.68 31.19
N GLU A 2 43.22 -7.24 30.73
CA GLU A 2 42.66 -7.24 29.40
C GLU A 2 41.53 -6.21 29.41
N GLU A 3 41.35 -5.61 28.26
CA GLU A 3 40.32 -4.67 27.84
C GLU A 3 38.91 -5.25 28.02
N SER A 4 37.94 -4.43 28.43
CA SER A 4 36.55 -4.55 27.94
C SER A 4 35.75 -3.32 28.35
N GLU A 5 35.90 -2.28 27.52
CA GLU A 5 34.84 -1.30 27.28
C GLU A 5 33.55 -2.04 26.91
N GLN A 6 32.50 -1.93 27.73
CA GLN A 6 31.14 -2.20 27.29
C GLN A 6 30.44 -0.88 27.03
N LYS A 7 30.35 -0.60 25.74
CA LYS A 7 29.75 0.55 25.09
C LYS A 7 28.29 0.22 24.74
N GLU A 8 27.45 1.24 24.87
CA GLU A 8 26.11 1.44 24.26
C GLU A 8 24.84 0.87 24.95
N PRO A 9 23.65 1.49 24.71
CA PRO A 9 23.41 2.92 24.49
C PRO A 9 22.27 3.45 25.38
N ASN A 10 22.40 4.71 25.77
CA ASN A 10 21.35 5.50 26.42
C ASN A 10 20.06 5.45 25.59
N LYS A 11 19.04 4.74 26.08
CA LYS A 11 17.66 4.86 25.62
C LYS A 11 17.15 6.24 26.01
N ARG A 12 17.42 7.25 25.18
CA ARG A 12 16.80 8.57 25.33
C ARG A 12 15.30 8.40 25.11
N PRO A 13 14.44 8.86 26.02
CA PRO A 13 13.00 8.82 25.81
C PRO A 13 12.68 9.69 24.59
N ILE A 14 11.89 9.15 23.66
CA ILE A 14 11.42 9.84 22.45
C ILE A 14 10.32 10.84 22.86
N SER A 15 10.64 11.76 23.77
CA SER A 15 9.73 12.76 24.33
C SER A 15 10.24 14.16 24.02
N GLN A 16 10.70 14.37 22.77
CA GLN A 16 11.15 15.68 22.30
C GLN A 16 10.64 16.03 20.90
N PHE A 17 9.45 15.53 20.56
CA PHE A 17 8.70 15.98 19.39
C PHE A 17 7.27 16.29 19.83
N GLN A 18 7.09 17.32 20.65
CA GLN A 18 5.75 17.77 21.10
C GLN A 18 5.12 18.82 20.17
N ASP A 19 5.79 19.19 19.07
CA ASP A 19 5.29 20.19 18.10
C ASP A 19 5.56 19.75 16.65
N LEU A 20 5.22 18.50 16.31
CA LEU A 20 5.07 18.12 14.91
C LEU A 20 3.60 18.37 14.52
N PRO A 21 3.31 18.96 13.35
CA PRO A 21 1.94 19.18 12.86
C PRO A 21 1.18 17.89 12.52
N PHE A 22 1.72 16.74 12.92
CA PHE A 22 1.18 15.40 12.72
C PHE A 22 1.02 14.64 14.04
N ASP A 23 1.09 15.30 15.20
CA ASP A 23 0.76 14.64 16.46
C ASP A 23 -0.75 14.33 16.47
N PRO A 24 -1.18 13.05 16.54
CA PRO A 24 -2.58 12.68 16.55
C PRO A 24 -3.13 13.00 17.95
N THR A 25 -3.41 14.27 18.18
CA THR A 25 -4.26 14.67 19.30
C THR A 25 -5.59 13.93 19.16
N GLU A 26 -6.01 13.24 20.23
CA GLU A 26 -7.18 12.35 20.28
C GLU A 26 -8.53 13.05 20.05
N ASP A 27 -8.51 14.28 19.55
CA ASP A 27 -9.69 15.10 19.20
C ASP A 27 -9.65 15.55 17.73
N SER A 28 -9.08 14.72 16.86
CA SER A 28 -9.28 14.88 15.43
C SER A 28 -10.42 13.97 14.96
N THR A 29 -11.63 14.53 14.90
CA THR A 29 -12.73 14.07 14.04
C THR A 29 -12.36 14.19 12.56
N PHE A 30 -11.27 13.55 12.14
CA PHE A 30 -11.20 13.03 10.79
C PHE A 30 -12.15 11.84 10.76
N PRO A 31 -13.08 11.75 9.80
CA PRO A 31 -13.62 10.46 9.44
C PRO A 31 -12.40 9.58 9.18
N LYS A 32 -12.15 8.59 10.05
CA LYS A 32 -11.42 7.39 9.64
C LYS A 32 -12.25 6.88 8.48
N GLU A 33 -11.90 7.31 7.28
CA GLU A 33 -12.33 6.65 6.06
C GLU A 33 -11.88 5.23 6.31
N LYS A 34 -12.86 4.37 6.62
CA LYS A 34 -12.65 2.97 6.90
C LYS A 34 -11.96 2.45 5.65
N LEU A 35 -10.64 2.34 5.71
CA LEU A 35 -9.93 1.38 4.91
C LEU A 35 -10.73 0.09 5.15
N PRO A 36 -11.38 -0.47 4.12
CA PRO A 36 -12.26 -1.59 4.33
C PRO A 36 -11.41 -2.65 5.00
N LYS A 37 -11.73 -2.89 6.27
CA LYS A 37 -11.23 -4.01 7.03
C LYS A 37 -11.92 -5.18 6.36
N ASN A 38 -11.30 -5.71 5.33
CA ASN A 38 -11.65 -6.94 4.67
C ASN A 38 -11.36 -8.05 5.69
N GLU A 39 -12.33 -8.17 6.59
CA GLU A 39 -12.51 -9.27 7.52
C GLU A 39 -12.54 -10.58 6.72
N GLU A 40 -11.68 -11.49 7.18
CA GLU A 40 -11.82 -12.94 7.11
C GLU A 40 -12.31 -13.55 5.79
N ILE A 41 -11.36 -14.08 5.02
CA ILE A 41 -11.57 -15.38 4.38
C ILE A 41 -10.37 -16.28 4.70
N SER A 42 -10.56 -17.03 5.79
CA SER A 42 -10.07 -18.37 6.11
C SER A 42 -8.92 -18.96 5.31
N ASN A 43 -7.84 -19.29 6.03
CA ASN A 43 -7.08 -20.54 5.98
C ASN A 43 -7.24 -21.39 4.70
N VAL A 44 -6.25 -21.33 3.81
CA VAL A 44 -6.06 -22.38 2.81
C VAL A 44 -4.82 -23.17 3.19
N ASN A 45 -5.00 -24.48 3.32
CA ASN A 45 -4.03 -25.44 3.80
C ASN A 45 -3.00 -25.76 2.70
N GLY A 46 -1.75 -25.35 2.91
CA GLY A 46 -0.51 -26.15 2.88
C GLY A 46 -0.04 -26.92 1.63
N ASP A 47 -0.88 -27.24 0.65
CA ASP A 47 -0.47 -28.08 -0.50
C ASP A 47 -0.90 -27.54 -1.88
N ASP A 48 -1.81 -26.55 -1.94
CA ASP A 48 -2.31 -25.91 -3.18
C ASP A 48 -1.64 -24.54 -3.47
N ASP A 49 -0.61 -24.21 -2.70
CA ASP A 49 0.03 -22.89 -2.73
C ASP A 49 0.73 -22.62 -4.06
N ASN A 50 1.31 -23.64 -4.72
CA ASN A 50 2.08 -23.41 -5.94
C ASN A 50 1.20 -23.01 -7.13
N ASP A 51 0.08 -23.71 -7.33
CA ASP A 51 -0.84 -23.41 -8.42
C ASP A 51 -1.60 -22.11 -8.14
N THR A 52 -1.93 -21.84 -6.88
CA THR A 52 -2.50 -20.55 -6.45
C THR A 52 -1.51 -19.39 -6.66
N ILE A 53 -0.23 -19.56 -6.31
CA ILE A 53 0.82 -18.55 -6.53
C ILE A 53 0.98 -18.27 -8.03
N LYS A 54 1.06 -19.31 -8.88
CA LYS A 54 1.15 -19.13 -10.34
C LYS A 54 -0.08 -18.43 -10.92
N LEU A 55 -1.27 -18.75 -10.41
CA LEU A 55 -2.50 -18.11 -10.85
C LEU A 55 -2.50 -16.61 -10.49
N VAL A 56 -2.07 -16.28 -9.28
CA VAL A 56 -1.90 -14.88 -8.83
C VAL A 56 -0.84 -14.14 -9.65
N GLU A 57 0.29 -14.77 -9.94
CA GLU A 57 1.33 -14.20 -10.80
C GLU A 57 0.81 -13.95 -12.22
N SER A 58 0.03 -14.86 -12.78
CA SER A 58 -0.62 -14.68 -14.09
C SER A 58 -1.58 -13.49 -14.08
N PHE A 59 -2.43 -13.37 -13.05
CA PHE A 59 -3.32 -12.21 -12.91
C PHE A 59 -2.55 -10.91 -12.73
N GLN A 60 -1.46 -10.91 -11.97
CA GLN A 60 -0.58 -9.76 -11.83
C GLN A 60 0.00 -9.35 -13.18
N GLN A 61 0.61 -10.29 -13.92
CA GLN A 61 1.23 -10.01 -15.22
C GLN A 61 0.20 -9.49 -16.24
N GLN A 62 -1.00 -10.08 -16.27
CA GLN A 62 -2.10 -9.57 -17.10
C GLN A 62 -2.47 -8.13 -16.72
N GLY A 63 -2.63 -7.85 -15.43
CA GLY A 63 -2.93 -6.49 -14.96
C GLY A 63 -1.83 -5.50 -15.33
N ASN A 64 -0.55 -5.90 -15.22
CA ASN A 64 0.58 -5.07 -15.60
C ASN A 64 0.54 -4.71 -17.09
N LYS A 65 0.33 -5.70 -17.96
CA LYS A 65 0.23 -5.47 -19.40
C LYS A 65 -0.92 -4.53 -19.74
N ILE A 66 -2.07 -4.67 -19.09
CA ILE A 66 -3.23 -3.80 -19.29
C ILE A 66 -2.95 -2.37 -18.76
N ALA A 67 -2.20 -2.25 -17.66
CA ALA A 67 -1.77 -0.95 -17.12
C ALA A 67 -0.77 -0.26 -18.06
N GLU A 68 0.16 -1.00 -18.67
CA GLU A 68 1.08 -0.49 -19.70
C GLU A 68 0.33 0.03 -20.94
N GLU A 69 -0.80 -0.57 -21.29
CA GLU A 69 -1.72 -0.07 -22.33
C GLU A 69 -2.52 1.18 -21.89
N GLY A 70 -2.33 1.68 -20.67
CA GLY A 70 -3.04 2.83 -20.11
C GLY A 70 -4.47 2.52 -19.63
N LYS A 71 -4.89 1.25 -19.66
CA LYS A 71 -6.23 0.81 -19.26
C LYS A 71 -6.30 0.51 -17.77
N TYR A 72 -5.97 1.50 -16.95
CA TYR A 72 -5.81 1.34 -15.51
C TYR A 72 -7.02 0.74 -14.78
N ARG A 73 -8.25 1.08 -15.20
CA ARG A 73 -9.48 0.53 -14.60
C ARG A 73 -9.60 -0.99 -14.78
N GLU A 74 -9.20 -1.49 -15.93
CA GLU A 74 -9.24 -2.93 -16.23
C GLU A 74 -8.09 -3.67 -15.54
N ALA A 75 -6.91 -3.03 -15.46
CA ALA A 75 -5.77 -3.54 -14.70
C ALA A 75 -6.11 -3.74 -13.22
N LEU A 76 -6.78 -2.77 -12.59
CA LEU A 76 -7.23 -2.85 -11.20
C LEU A 76 -8.13 -4.08 -10.96
N GLY A 77 -9.04 -4.39 -11.88
CA GLY A 77 -9.89 -5.59 -11.76
C GLY A 77 -9.10 -6.90 -11.78
N LYS A 78 -8.01 -6.98 -12.58
CA LYS A 78 -7.12 -8.14 -12.60
C LYS A 78 -6.32 -8.26 -11.31
N TRP A 79 -5.79 -7.14 -10.79
CA TRP A 79 -5.07 -7.14 -9.52
C TRP A 79 -5.98 -7.43 -8.32
N GLU A 80 -7.25 -7.04 -8.36
CA GLU A 80 -8.23 -7.38 -7.32
C GLU A 80 -8.55 -8.88 -7.32
N SER A 81 -8.65 -9.49 -8.49
CA SER A 81 -8.80 -10.95 -8.61
C SER A 81 -7.60 -11.69 -8.00
N ALA A 82 -6.39 -11.16 -8.20
CA ALA A 82 -5.18 -11.66 -7.57
C ALA A 82 -5.14 -11.45 -6.05
N LEU A 83 -5.62 -10.30 -5.56
CA LEU A 83 -5.73 -10.00 -4.13
C LEU A 83 -6.79 -10.83 -3.42
N LEU A 84 -7.82 -11.30 -4.12
CA LEU A 84 -8.82 -12.22 -3.55
C LEU A 84 -8.20 -13.58 -3.20
N LEU A 85 -7.20 -14.01 -3.98
CA LEU A 85 -6.46 -15.25 -3.74
C LEU A 85 -5.32 -15.04 -2.73
N MET A 86 -4.57 -13.94 -2.86
CA MET A 86 -3.48 -13.58 -1.93
C MET A 86 -3.63 -12.12 -1.47
N PRO A 87 -4.36 -11.88 -0.36
CA PRO A 87 -4.62 -10.53 0.12
C PRO A 87 -3.37 -9.82 0.67
N ASP A 88 -2.37 -10.58 1.13
CA ASP A 88 -1.12 -10.07 1.73
C ASP A 88 -0.01 -9.82 0.69
N ARG A 89 -0.35 -9.77 -0.60
CA ARG A 89 0.65 -9.60 -1.65
C ARG A 89 1.03 -8.13 -1.82
N ALA A 90 2.10 -7.72 -1.14
CA ALA A 90 2.61 -6.34 -1.13
C ALA A 90 2.75 -5.70 -2.53
N ILE A 91 3.22 -6.47 -3.52
CA ILE A 91 3.45 -5.99 -4.89
C ILE A 91 2.15 -5.46 -5.53
N LEU A 92 1.01 -6.10 -5.29
CA LEU A 92 -0.26 -5.65 -5.87
C LEU A 92 -0.73 -4.34 -5.23
N HIS A 93 -0.52 -4.18 -3.91
CA HIS A 93 -0.81 -2.92 -3.22
C HIS A 93 0.07 -1.78 -3.72
N GLU A 94 1.35 -2.04 -3.93
CA GLU A 94 2.30 -1.07 -4.52
C GLU A 94 1.84 -0.61 -5.91
N GLN A 95 1.48 -1.56 -6.79
CA GLN A 95 1.00 -1.26 -8.13
C GLN A 95 -0.29 -0.42 -8.13
N LYS A 96 -1.23 -0.73 -7.23
CA LYS A 96 -2.45 0.09 -7.05
C LYS A 96 -2.10 1.50 -6.59
N ALA A 97 -1.18 1.65 -5.64
CA ALA A 97 -0.75 2.95 -5.13
C ALA A 97 -0.09 3.81 -6.23
N GLN A 98 0.74 3.21 -7.08
CA GLN A 98 1.38 3.90 -8.19
C GLN A 98 0.34 4.46 -9.17
N ILE A 99 -0.66 3.65 -9.56
CA ILE A 99 -1.75 4.13 -10.43
C ILE A 99 -2.52 5.28 -9.77
N LEU A 100 -2.81 5.19 -8.47
CA LEU A 100 -3.54 6.24 -7.76
C LEU A 100 -2.76 7.55 -7.71
N LEU A 101 -1.42 7.49 -7.61
CA LEU A 101 -0.57 8.67 -7.67
C LEU A 101 -0.65 9.35 -9.04
N GLU A 102 -0.53 8.58 -10.12
CA GLU A 102 -0.64 9.08 -11.50
C GLU A 102 -2.01 9.75 -11.76
N PHE A 103 -3.10 9.15 -11.26
CA PHE A 103 -4.43 9.78 -11.34
C PHE A 103 -4.55 11.06 -10.52
N GLY A 104 -3.92 11.09 -9.34
CA GLY A 104 -3.87 12.29 -8.50
C GLY A 104 -3.15 13.45 -9.18
N GLU A 105 -2.01 13.18 -9.84
CA GLU A 105 -1.25 14.19 -10.57
C GLU A 105 -1.97 14.68 -11.82
N THR A 106 -2.54 13.78 -12.61
CA THR A 106 -3.33 14.16 -13.80
C THR A 106 -4.57 14.98 -13.43
N TRP A 107 -5.26 14.63 -12.34
CA TRP A 107 -6.39 15.42 -11.84
C TRP A 107 -5.96 16.82 -11.39
N LYS A 108 -4.84 16.94 -10.65
CA LYS A 108 -4.28 18.23 -10.25
C LYS A 108 -3.91 19.09 -11.46
N ALA A 109 -3.26 18.51 -12.46
CA ALA A 109 -2.90 19.20 -13.70
C ALA A 109 -4.15 19.71 -14.45
N LEU A 110 -5.20 18.89 -14.53
CA LEU A 110 -6.47 19.26 -15.16
C LEU A 110 -7.16 20.42 -14.44
N GLN A 111 -7.22 20.37 -13.10
CA GLN A 111 -7.77 21.45 -12.28
C GLN A 111 -7.01 22.76 -12.49
N ALA A 112 -5.67 22.71 -12.48
CA ALA A 112 -4.83 23.88 -12.73
C ALA A 112 -5.08 24.49 -14.13
N ALA A 113 -5.19 23.65 -15.16
CA ALA A 113 -5.48 24.11 -16.52
C ALA A 113 -6.88 24.73 -16.66
N THR A 114 -7.88 24.20 -15.95
CA THR A 114 -9.27 24.68 -16.02
C THR A 114 -9.48 25.98 -15.24
N HIS A 115 -8.72 26.19 -14.17
CA HIS A 115 -8.76 27.42 -13.34
C HIS A 115 -8.02 28.62 -13.96
N MET A 116 -7.46 28.49 -15.16
CA MET A 116 -6.67 29.56 -15.82
C MET A 116 -7.51 30.50 -16.71
N PHE A 117 -8.85 30.46 -16.60
CA PHE A 117 -9.80 31.37 -17.26
C PHE A 117 -10.70 32.05 -16.24
#